data_AF-A0A6L7II60-F1
#
_entry.id   AF-A0A6L7II60-F1
#
_cell.length_a   1.000
_cell.length_b   1.000
_cell.length_c   1.000
_cell.angle_alpha   90.00
_cell.angle_beta   90.00
_cell.angle_gamma   90.00
#
_symmetry.space_group_name_H-M   'P 1'
#
loop_
_entity.id
_entity.type
_entity.pdbx_description
1 polymer ?
#
loop_
_entity_poly.entity_id
_entity_poly.type
_entity_poly.pdbx_seq_one_letter_code
_entity_poly.pdbx_strand_id
1 'polypeptide(L)'
;MKNLNSKLLMTEELQEMNFASAVNGNRLRGSYNPLQSVVRLHDDILKALDRNDMSFERIQAFSTYLHETIHWWQHVGSHLGFITSLSYPALAHIAHRDLKTLVDRNEIYKPILAYDQYYYSQTGSYNNIEINRILNYYHDIRFATAYISNNENIRYMLKDKRFFLNIGHCFHMLWSMSINVLSVSIDPHFNFLPKIKDWSPKFLELERSQIPGFTTDADVTISSLGTHAIYEGQARFNQLQYLAIGSSDLSYEKFAEMGMLQGIYIEAFDLFLMITGIDRPTNLNNSVIGLFLLICDVAINPAEGFPSDIIDYNSFIISNDPGMRFTLLCQNVAVNKDRWENAVKDYSRDEYVKLSEELCDSIVCLPPLIGSAIAASWAEEHTDVKKMMAEEADMKFSNENLVIRLFTSKYIRFQEDKLKYPNIFCWPGKSMTGELSKEIDLETVKKVFEKHQALFTNVVGGEIRPTLYKGISEENIMDTFNFFYMNNTTYDMTMKWITEMGAFTYDYQWLSPQYNSDDVKNYVRNNFKDVYSIYPEEIKIL
;
A
#
# COMPACT_ATOMS: atom_id res chain seq x y z
N MET A 1 -1.60 -32.01 -23.22
CA MET A 1 -2.01 -31.23 -22.03
C MET A 1 -0.82 -30.37 -21.63
N LYS A 2 -0.98 -29.05 -21.64
CA LYS A 2 0.04 -28.14 -21.08
C LYS A 2 -0.10 -28.20 -19.55
N ASN A 3 0.90 -28.77 -18.88
CA ASN A 3 0.88 -28.82 -17.42
C ASN A 3 1.41 -27.49 -16.86
N LEU A 4 0.63 -26.84 -16.00
CA LEU A 4 1.09 -25.70 -15.21
C LEU A 4 2.30 -26.12 -14.37
N ASN A 5 3.31 -25.27 -14.31
CA ASN A 5 4.52 -25.46 -13.53
C ASN A 5 4.31 -24.80 -12.17
N SER A 6 4.04 -25.61 -11.14
CA SER A 6 3.83 -25.12 -9.77
C SER A 6 5.02 -24.33 -9.23
N LYS A 7 6.24 -24.57 -9.74
CA LYS A 7 7.43 -23.80 -9.38
C LYS A 7 7.40 -22.36 -9.88
N LEU A 8 6.49 -21.99 -10.77
CA LEU A 8 6.35 -20.63 -11.27
C LEU A 8 5.17 -19.88 -10.64
N LEU A 9 4.29 -20.56 -9.88
CA LEU A 9 2.95 -20.04 -9.54
C LEU A 9 2.60 -20.07 -8.04
N MET A 10 3.18 -20.98 -7.26
CA MET A 10 2.86 -21.12 -5.83
C MET A 10 3.61 -20.09 -4.99
N THR A 11 2.90 -19.16 -4.38
CA THR A 11 3.40 -18.28 -3.31
C THR A 11 2.86 -18.77 -1.96
N GLU A 12 3.73 -18.86 -0.95
CA GLU A 12 3.30 -18.88 0.46
C GLU A 12 3.20 -17.41 0.96
N GLU A 13 2.63 -17.15 2.12
CA GLU A 13 2.42 -15.78 2.63
C GLU A 13 3.74 -15.12 3.08
N LEU A 14 3.88 -13.82 2.82
CA LEU A 14 4.88 -12.96 3.46
C LEU A 14 4.19 -12.02 4.45
N GLN A 15 4.83 -11.82 5.60
CA GLN A 15 4.47 -10.70 6.46
C GLN A 15 4.99 -9.41 5.82
N GLU A 16 4.07 -8.52 5.45
CA GLU A 16 4.33 -7.22 4.79
C GLU A 16 5.30 -6.30 5.57
N MET A 17 5.58 -6.59 6.84
CA MET A 17 6.35 -5.74 7.75
C MET A 17 7.81 -6.19 7.99
N ASN A 18 8.38 -7.09 7.18
CA ASN A 18 9.75 -7.57 7.39
C ASN A 18 10.74 -7.05 6.32
N PHE A 19 11.73 -6.25 6.73
CA PHE A 19 12.84 -5.78 5.88
C PHE A 19 13.77 -6.91 5.41
N ALA A 20 13.79 -8.07 6.08
CA ALA A 20 14.65 -9.19 5.71
C ALA A 20 14.05 -10.11 4.61
N SER A 21 12.97 -9.68 3.91
CA SER A 21 12.28 -10.52 2.93
C SER A 21 13.17 -10.83 1.71
N ALA A 22 13.72 -12.05 1.67
CA ALA A 22 14.33 -12.64 0.49
C ALA A 22 13.40 -13.69 -0.13
N VAL A 23 13.22 -13.64 -1.45
CA VAL A 23 12.41 -14.63 -2.18
C VAL A 23 13.23 -15.88 -2.48
N ASN A 24 14.51 -15.72 -2.80
CA ASN A 24 15.44 -16.83 -3.05
C ASN A 24 15.81 -17.52 -1.72
N GLY A 25 15.61 -18.84 -1.66
CA GLY A 25 15.77 -19.65 -0.43
C GLY A 25 14.46 -19.95 0.30
N ASN A 26 13.36 -19.32 -0.12
CA ASN A 26 12.01 -19.56 0.38
C ASN A 26 11.14 -20.20 -0.71
N ARG A 27 9.92 -20.64 -0.36
CA ARG A 27 8.95 -21.22 -1.32
C ARG A 27 8.25 -20.18 -2.19
N LEU A 28 8.44 -18.91 -1.86
CA LEU A 28 7.87 -17.73 -2.52
C LEU A 28 8.37 -17.60 -3.97
N ARG A 29 7.49 -17.18 -4.87
CA ARG A 29 7.82 -16.97 -6.30
C ARG A 29 7.80 -15.51 -6.71
N GLY A 30 6.95 -14.74 -6.06
CA GLY A 30 6.90 -13.30 -6.13
C GLY A 30 6.64 -12.73 -4.74
N SER A 31 6.99 -11.46 -4.56
CA SER A 31 6.53 -10.64 -3.44
C SER A 31 6.71 -9.16 -3.74
N TYR A 32 5.69 -8.35 -3.50
CA TYR A 32 5.86 -6.92 -3.33
C TYR A 32 6.12 -6.59 -1.85
N ASN A 33 7.19 -5.83 -1.56
CA ASN A 33 7.46 -5.34 -0.21
C ASN A 33 7.15 -3.82 -0.17
N PRO A 34 6.14 -3.37 0.59
CA PRO A 34 5.73 -1.96 0.63
C PRO A 34 6.76 -1.05 1.33
N LEU A 35 7.53 -1.56 2.30
CA LEU A 35 8.57 -0.78 3.00
C LEU A 35 9.81 -0.57 2.12
N GLN A 36 10.13 -1.55 1.28
CA GLN A 36 11.25 -1.46 0.33
C GLN A 36 10.82 -0.88 -1.02
N SER A 37 9.51 -0.83 -1.29
CA SER A 37 8.94 -0.41 -2.58
C SER A 37 9.45 -1.24 -3.78
N VAL A 38 9.66 -2.54 -3.57
CA VAL A 38 10.30 -3.44 -4.55
C VAL A 38 9.42 -4.64 -4.85
N VAL A 39 9.31 -4.97 -6.14
CA VAL A 39 8.81 -6.27 -6.59
C VAL A 39 9.98 -7.24 -6.63
N ARG A 40 9.90 -8.33 -5.87
CA ARG A 40 10.89 -9.40 -5.87
C ARG A 40 10.31 -10.64 -6.54
N LEU A 41 11.05 -11.20 -7.48
CA LEU A 41 10.72 -12.42 -8.20
C LEU A 41 11.83 -13.46 -7.98
N HIS A 42 11.43 -14.72 -7.88
CA HIS A 42 12.37 -15.83 -7.78
C HIS A 42 13.16 -15.98 -9.09
N ASP A 43 14.40 -16.49 -9.01
CA ASP A 43 15.32 -16.59 -10.15
C ASP A 43 14.75 -17.37 -11.35
N ASP A 44 13.88 -18.35 -11.13
CA ASP A 44 13.22 -19.13 -12.19
C ASP A 44 12.16 -18.32 -12.93
N ILE A 45 11.44 -17.43 -12.25
CA ILE A 45 10.51 -16.46 -12.86
C ILE A 45 11.29 -15.50 -13.75
N LEU A 46 12.36 -14.88 -13.22
CA LEU A 46 13.19 -13.93 -13.96
C LEU A 46 13.76 -14.55 -15.24
N LYS A 47 14.35 -15.76 -15.13
CA LYS A 47 14.86 -16.50 -16.29
C LYS A 47 13.79 -16.89 -17.30
N ALA A 48 12.56 -17.11 -16.87
CA ALA A 48 11.45 -17.39 -17.77
C ALA A 48 10.92 -16.12 -18.47
N LEU A 49 10.93 -14.97 -17.79
CA LEU A 49 10.57 -13.67 -18.35
C LEU A 49 11.54 -13.21 -19.44
N ASP A 50 12.84 -13.47 -19.27
CA ASP A 50 13.92 -13.10 -20.19
C ASP A 50 13.91 -13.89 -21.52
N ARG A 51 13.01 -14.85 -21.69
CA ARG A 51 12.91 -15.62 -22.93
C ARG A 51 12.28 -14.78 -24.04
N ASN A 52 12.85 -14.90 -25.24
CA ASN A 52 12.39 -14.20 -26.45
C ASN A 52 11.18 -14.85 -27.15
N ASP A 53 10.53 -15.85 -26.53
CA ASP A 53 9.37 -16.54 -27.07
C ASP A 53 8.09 -16.23 -26.30
N MET A 54 6.92 -16.61 -26.81
CA MET A 54 5.65 -16.59 -26.07
C MET A 54 5.34 -18.00 -25.55
N SER A 55 6.32 -18.63 -24.90
CA SER A 55 6.14 -19.96 -24.31
C SER A 55 5.15 -19.93 -23.14
N PHE A 56 4.52 -21.06 -22.88
CA PHE A 56 3.61 -21.21 -21.74
C PHE A 56 4.32 -21.00 -20.38
N GLU A 57 5.63 -21.25 -20.31
CA GLU A 57 6.43 -20.92 -19.12
C GLU A 57 6.56 -19.40 -18.94
N ARG A 58 6.78 -18.65 -20.03
CA ARG A 58 6.81 -17.18 -19.96
C ARG A 58 5.46 -16.58 -19.58
N ILE A 59 4.36 -17.13 -20.11
CA ILE A 59 2.99 -16.71 -19.72
C ILE A 59 2.78 -16.92 -18.22
N GLN A 60 3.17 -18.07 -17.67
CA GLN A 60 3.07 -18.33 -16.23
C GLN A 60 3.96 -17.40 -15.40
N ALA A 61 5.20 -17.18 -15.81
CA ALA A 61 6.11 -16.25 -15.15
C ALA A 61 5.56 -14.81 -15.17
N PHE A 62 5.01 -14.38 -16.30
CA PHE A 62 4.34 -13.07 -16.42
C PHE A 62 3.12 -12.97 -15.52
N SER A 63 2.34 -14.05 -15.34
CA SER A 63 1.20 -14.02 -14.42
C SER A 63 1.62 -13.73 -12.97
N THR A 64 2.75 -14.28 -12.53
CA THR A 64 3.31 -14.00 -11.20
C THR A 64 3.82 -12.57 -11.11
N TYR A 65 4.51 -12.09 -12.14
CA TYR A 65 4.91 -10.68 -12.18
C TYR A 65 3.72 -9.71 -12.19
N LEU A 66 2.65 -10.05 -12.90
CA LEU A 66 1.39 -9.30 -12.92
C LEU A 66 0.76 -9.25 -11.52
N HIS A 67 0.71 -10.38 -10.81
CA HIS A 67 0.21 -10.45 -9.43
C HIS A 67 0.97 -9.47 -8.51
N GLU A 68 2.31 -9.51 -8.52
CA GLU A 68 3.11 -8.58 -7.71
C GLU A 68 3.00 -7.12 -8.16
N THR A 69 2.82 -6.88 -9.45
CA THR A 69 2.60 -5.53 -10.00
C THR A 69 1.25 -4.97 -9.55
N ILE A 70 0.22 -5.81 -9.40
CA ILE A 70 -1.08 -5.39 -8.85
C ILE A 70 -0.93 -4.97 -7.39
N HIS A 71 -0.11 -5.66 -6.58
CA HIS A 71 0.19 -5.19 -5.22
C HIS A 71 0.85 -3.82 -5.22
N TRP A 72 1.83 -3.58 -6.09
CA TRP A 72 2.39 -2.24 -6.28
C TRP A 72 1.31 -1.20 -6.61
N TRP A 73 0.37 -1.52 -7.51
CA TRP A 73 -0.73 -0.63 -7.86
C TRP A 73 -1.70 -0.40 -6.71
N GLN A 74 -1.99 -1.41 -5.90
CA GLN A 74 -2.81 -1.28 -4.70
C GLN A 74 -2.16 -0.29 -3.73
N HIS A 75 -0.85 -0.39 -3.51
CA HIS A 75 -0.13 0.47 -2.56
C HIS A 75 0.14 1.88 -3.08
N VAL A 76 0.48 2.09 -4.35
CA VAL A 76 0.81 3.45 -4.84
C VAL A 76 -0.32 4.11 -5.62
N GLY A 77 -1.24 3.31 -6.17
CA GLY A 77 -2.33 3.77 -7.02
C GLY A 77 -3.70 3.86 -6.33
N SER A 78 -3.94 3.15 -5.22
CA SER A 78 -5.21 3.31 -4.49
C SER A 78 -5.13 4.45 -3.46
N HIS A 79 -6.27 5.08 -3.15
CA HIS A 79 -6.31 6.17 -2.15
C HIS A 79 -5.84 5.70 -0.76
N LEU A 80 -6.33 4.54 -0.31
CA LEU A 80 -5.93 3.97 0.99
C LEU A 80 -4.48 3.49 0.97
N GLY A 81 -4.08 2.79 -0.10
CA GLY A 81 -2.72 2.31 -0.29
C GLY A 81 -1.73 3.47 -0.26
N PHE A 82 -2.04 4.57 -0.91
CA PHE A 82 -1.16 5.75 -0.94
C PHE A 82 -0.99 6.35 0.45
N ILE A 83 -2.09 6.57 1.19
CA ILE A 83 -2.03 7.08 2.57
C ILE A 83 -1.22 6.16 3.50
N THR A 84 -1.39 4.84 3.37
CA THR A 84 -0.65 3.86 4.17
C THR A 84 0.81 3.73 3.75
N SER A 85 1.13 3.86 2.46
CA SER A 85 2.52 3.87 1.96
C SER A 85 3.29 5.10 2.43
N LEU A 86 2.62 6.24 2.61
CA LEU A 86 3.22 7.44 3.20
C LEU A 86 3.39 7.37 4.72
N SER A 87 2.71 6.44 5.40
CA SER A 87 2.70 6.41 6.88
C SER A 87 4.09 6.21 7.48
N TYR A 88 4.90 5.36 6.84
CA TYR A 88 6.25 5.04 7.29
C TYR A 88 7.22 6.22 7.19
N PRO A 89 7.40 6.87 6.01
CA PRO A 89 8.19 8.08 5.94
C PRO A 89 7.57 9.19 6.79
N ALA A 90 6.22 9.30 6.84
CA ALA A 90 5.57 10.33 7.64
C ALA A 90 5.98 10.24 9.11
N LEU A 91 6.03 9.02 9.66
CA LEU A 91 6.44 8.76 11.04
C LEU A 91 7.89 9.16 11.31
N ALA A 92 8.82 8.88 10.39
CA ALA A 92 10.21 9.35 10.54
C ALA A 92 10.32 10.89 10.50
N HIS A 93 9.57 11.53 9.60
CA HIS A 93 9.55 13.01 9.46
C HIS A 93 9.01 13.71 10.70
N ILE A 94 7.89 13.23 11.26
CA ILE A 94 7.29 13.82 12.47
C ILE A 94 8.14 13.58 13.72
N ALA A 95 8.83 12.44 13.81
CA ALA A 95 9.67 12.09 14.94
C ALA A 95 10.99 12.87 14.93
N HIS A 96 11.44 13.32 13.75
CA HIS A 96 12.74 13.96 13.55
C HIS A 96 13.03 15.10 14.52
N ARG A 97 12.11 16.06 14.64
CA ARG A 97 12.28 17.23 15.52
C ARG A 97 12.43 16.82 16.99
N ASP A 98 11.58 15.91 17.44
CA ASP A 98 11.54 15.51 18.85
C ASP A 98 12.77 14.65 19.19
N LEU A 99 13.22 13.76 18.28
CA LEU A 99 14.48 13.02 18.40
C LEU A 99 15.70 13.95 18.44
N LYS A 100 15.75 14.96 17.56
CA LYS A 100 16.84 15.95 17.55
C LYS A 100 16.88 16.75 18.86
N THR A 101 15.71 17.09 19.40
CA THR A 101 15.59 17.77 20.70
C THR A 101 16.16 16.91 21.83
N LEU A 102 15.94 15.59 21.81
CA LEU A 102 16.55 14.66 22.77
C LEU A 102 18.08 14.61 22.61
N VAL A 103 18.59 14.61 21.37
CA VAL A 103 20.04 14.67 21.10
C VAL A 103 20.65 15.94 21.67
N ASP A 104 20.03 17.10 21.43
CA ASP A 104 20.50 18.40 21.92
C ASP A 104 20.52 18.48 23.45
N ARG A 105 19.65 17.70 24.14
CA ARG A 105 19.62 17.56 25.60
C ARG A 105 20.54 16.45 26.14
N ASN A 106 21.27 15.75 25.27
CA ASN A 106 22.08 14.58 25.61
C ASN A 106 21.25 13.42 26.22
N GLU A 107 19.96 13.36 25.90
CA GLU A 107 19.00 12.29 26.25
C GLU A 107 19.03 11.18 25.18
N ILE A 108 20.23 10.71 24.85
CA ILE A 108 20.51 9.82 23.72
C ILE A 108 20.39 8.35 24.11
N TYR A 109 19.17 7.84 24.23
CA TYR A 109 18.90 6.46 24.63
C TYR A 109 18.18 5.64 23.54
N LYS A 110 18.44 4.32 23.48
CA LYS A 110 17.76 3.35 22.61
C LYS A 110 17.34 2.09 23.38
N PRO A 111 16.13 1.57 23.13
CA PRO A 111 15.06 2.20 22.34
C PRO A 111 14.39 3.33 23.13
N ILE A 112 13.76 4.28 22.42
CA ILE A 112 12.92 5.32 23.05
C ILE A 112 11.82 4.68 23.90
N LEU A 113 11.27 3.54 23.46
CA LEU A 113 10.30 2.76 24.23
C LEU A 113 10.82 2.32 25.61
N ALA A 114 12.08 1.87 25.70
CA ALA A 114 12.69 1.51 26.98
C ALA A 114 13.10 2.76 27.78
N TYR A 115 13.52 3.82 27.09
CA TYR A 115 13.89 5.08 27.72
C TYR A 115 12.72 5.72 28.46
N ASP A 116 11.51 5.60 27.92
CA ASP A 116 10.29 6.06 28.54
C ASP A 116 10.04 5.40 29.92
N GLN A 117 10.24 4.09 30.02
CA GLN A 117 10.16 3.37 31.31
C GLN A 117 11.30 3.73 32.25
N TYR A 118 12.51 3.89 31.72
CA TYR A 118 13.65 4.36 32.50
C TYR A 118 13.38 5.77 33.08
N TYR A 119 12.89 6.71 32.26
CA TYR A 119 12.53 8.06 32.66
C TYR A 119 11.50 8.05 33.81
N TYR A 120 10.46 7.23 33.70
CA TYR A 120 9.49 7.05 34.79
C TYR A 120 10.12 6.49 36.06
N SER A 121 11.01 5.50 35.95
CA SER A 121 11.71 4.95 37.12
C SER A 121 12.54 5.99 37.88
N GLN A 122 13.05 7.01 37.17
CA GLN A 122 13.86 8.08 37.76
C GLN A 122 13.02 9.25 38.29
N THR A 123 11.89 9.55 37.65
CA THR A 123 11.11 10.78 37.92
C THR A 123 9.75 10.53 38.56
N GLY A 124 9.26 9.30 38.54
CA GLY A 124 7.91 8.93 38.95
C GLY A 124 6.80 9.43 38.02
N SER A 125 7.13 9.92 36.81
CA SER A 125 6.16 10.50 35.88
C SER A 125 6.52 10.27 34.42
N TYR A 126 5.51 10.11 33.56
CA TYR A 126 5.67 10.03 32.09
C TYR A 126 5.58 11.43 31.44
N ASN A 127 6.17 12.47 32.03
CA ASN A 127 5.98 13.86 31.58
C ASN A 127 7.05 14.38 30.59
N ASN A 128 7.78 13.48 29.93
CA ASN A 128 8.68 13.87 28.84
C ASN A 128 7.87 14.04 27.54
N ILE A 129 7.70 15.28 27.11
CA ILE A 129 6.82 15.65 25.98
C ILE A 129 7.34 15.02 24.67
N GLU A 130 8.64 15.04 24.43
CA GLU A 130 9.25 14.50 23.23
C GLU A 130 9.09 12.98 23.15
N ILE A 131 9.38 12.26 24.24
CA ILE A 131 9.18 10.79 24.31
C ILE A 131 7.71 10.44 24.06
N ASN A 132 6.78 11.12 24.74
CA ASN A 132 5.35 10.86 24.59
C ASN A 132 4.87 11.09 23.15
N ARG A 133 5.31 12.16 22.49
CA ARG A 133 4.94 12.44 21.10
C ARG A 133 5.46 11.35 20.18
N ILE A 134 6.74 11.02 20.27
CA ILE A 134 7.37 9.97 19.44
C ILE A 134 6.62 8.65 19.58
N LEU A 135 6.35 8.21 20.81
CA LEU A 135 5.74 6.91 21.06
C LEU A 135 4.24 6.88 20.71
N ASN A 136 3.47 7.92 21.05
CA ASN A 136 2.05 7.97 20.67
C ASN A 136 1.90 7.94 19.14
N TYR A 137 2.64 8.77 18.41
CA TYR A 137 2.59 8.77 16.95
C TYR A 137 3.00 7.43 16.34
N TYR A 138 4.04 6.81 16.89
CA TYR A 138 4.46 5.49 16.46
C TYR A 138 3.35 4.45 16.65
N HIS A 139 2.76 4.40 17.84
CA HIS A 139 1.74 3.44 18.18
C HIS A 139 0.43 3.68 17.42
N ASP A 140 -0.02 4.93 17.27
CA ASP A 140 -1.25 5.27 16.56
C ASP A 140 -1.20 4.86 15.09
N ILE A 141 -0.11 5.20 14.38
CA ILE A 141 0.08 4.81 12.99
C ILE A 141 0.17 3.28 12.87
N ARG A 142 0.92 2.63 13.76
CA ARG A 142 1.08 1.17 13.76
C ARG A 142 -0.26 0.47 14.04
N PHE A 143 -1.06 0.96 14.98
CA PHE A 143 -2.36 0.39 15.30
C PHE A 143 -3.34 0.59 14.15
N ALA A 144 -3.39 1.78 13.54
CA ALA A 144 -4.23 2.01 12.36
C ALA A 144 -3.86 1.08 11.20
N THR A 145 -2.58 1.01 10.83
CA THR A 145 -2.11 0.16 9.73
C THR A 145 -2.31 -1.33 10.00
N ALA A 146 -2.06 -1.80 11.23
CA ALA A 146 -2.31 -3.18 11.60
C ALA A 146 -3.81 -3.53 11.58
N TYR A 147 -4.69 -2.61 12.00
CA TYR A 147 -6.14 -2.82 11.98
C TYR A 147 -6.67 -2.85 10.56
N ILE A 148 -6.23 -1.91 9.71
CA ILE A 148 -6.59 -1.85 8.29
C ILE A 148 -6.13 -3.12 7.56
N SER A 149 -4.93 -3.62 7.86
CA SER A 149 -4.39 -4.87 7.29
C SER A 149 -5.23 -6.08 7.68
N ASN A 150 -5.54 -6.21 8.98
CA ASN A 150 -6.42 -7.23 9.51
C ASN A 150 -7.15 -6.72 10.76
N ASN A 151 -8.47 -6.57 10.64
CA ASN A 151 -9.31 -6.01 11.70
C ASN A 151 -9.29 -6.84 12.99
N GLU A 152 -8.95 -8.14 12.95
CA GLU A 152 -8.80 -8.96 14.16
C GLU A 152 -7.68 -8.46 15.09
N ASN A 153 -6.72 -7.67 14.56
CA ASN A 153 -5.63 -7.11 15.36
C ASN A 153 -6.12 -6.18 16.48
N ILE A 154 -7.36 -5.68 16.41
CA ILE A 154 -7.99 -4.91 17.50
C ILE A 154 -7.96 -5.65 18.84
N ARG A 155 -8.04 -6.99 18.83
CA ARG A 155 -7.98 -7.82 20.05
C ARG A 155 -6.65 -7.71 20.79
N TYR A 156 -5.56 -7.46 20.05
CA TYR A 156 -4.24 -7.24 20.63
C TYR A 156 -4.08 -5.78 21.07
N MET A 157 -4.57 -4.83 20.28
CA MET A 157 -4.50 -3.40 20.58
C MET A 157 -5.21 -3.04 21.89
N LEU A 158 -6.40 -3.61 22.12
CA LEU A 158 -7.19 -3.37 23.34
C LEU A 158 -6.47 -3.75 24.64
N LYS A 159 -5.42 -4.58 24.56
CA LYS A 159 -4.59 -4.97 25.71
C LYS A 159 -3.52 -3.92 26.05
N ASP A 160 -3.16 -3.05 25.11
CA ASP A 160 -2.19 -1.99 25.32
C ASP A 160 -2.88 -0.74 25.88
N LYS A 161 -3.10 -0.73 27.20
CA LYS A 161 -3.70 0.41 27.90
C LYS A 161 -2.80 1.63 28.01
N ARG A 162 -1.56 1.56 27.52
CA ARG A 162 -0.61 2.66 27.58
C ARG A 162 -0.71 3.56 26.36
N PHE A 163 -0.78 2.96 25.18
CA PHE A 163 -0.71 3.71 23.92
C PHE A 163 -1.98 3.61 23.07
N PHE A 164 -2.84 2.60 23.27
CA PHE A 164 -4.07 2.51 22.50
C PHE A 164 -5.20 3.30 23.17
N LEU A 165 -5.67 4.36 22.51
CA LEU A 165 -6.82 5.15 22.96
C LEU A 165 -8.14 4.60 22.40
N ASN A 166 -8.28 4.62 21.07
CA ASN A 166 -9.39 4.03 20.31
C ASN A 166 -9.03 4.02 18.82
N ILE A 167 -9.73 3.23 18.01
CA ILE A 167 -9.38 3.08 16.59
C ILE A 167 -9.61 4.35 15.77
N GLY A 168 -10.64 5.15 16.12
CA GLY A 168 -10.93 6.42 15.46
C GLY A 168 -9.81 7.44 15.64
N HIS A 169 -9.18 7.47 16.81
CA HIS A 169 -7.98 8.26 17.07
C HIS A 169 -6.81 7.80 16.20
N CYS A 170 -6.55 6.49 16.13
CA CYS A 170 -5.49 5.95 15.29
C CYS A 170 -5.72 6.29 13.80
N PHE A 171 -6.96 6.21 13.29
CA PHE A 171 -7.30 6.62 11.92
C PHE A 171 -7.07 8.12 11.70
N HIS A 172 -7.55 8.96 12.62
CA HIS A 172 -7.32 10.41 12.57
C HIS A 172 -5.82 10.73 12.50
N MET A 173 -4.99 10.07 13.31
CA MET A 173 -3.55 10.27 13.31
C MET A 173 -2.89 9.78 12.01
N LEU A 174 -3.23 8.58 11.53
CA LEU A 174 -2.70 8.05 10.27
C LEU A 174 -2.96 9.02 9.10
N TRP A 175 -4.21 9.44 8.88
CA TRP A 175 -4.53 10.34 7.76
C TRP A 175 -3.87 11.71 7.96
N SER A 176 -3.99 12.31 9.15
CA SER A 176 -3.47 13.65 9.39
C SER A 176 -1.96 13.71 9.17
N MET A 177 -1.22 12.67 9.57
CA MET A 177 0.23 12.64 9.46
C MET A 177 0.71 12.41 8.03
N SER A 178 0.08 11.48 7.32
CA SER A 178 0.37 11.25 5.89
C SER A 178 0.08 12.51 5.06
N ILE A 179 -1.05 13.17 5.29
CA ILE A 179 -1.41 14.41 4.57
C ILE A 179 -0.52 15.59 4.99
N ASN A 180 -0.12 15.68 6.27
CA ASN A 180 0.79 16.73 6.72
C ASN A 180 2.14 16.67 5.99
N VAL A 181 2.73 15.48 5.89
CA VAL A 181 4.01 15.32 5.18
C VAL A 181 3.87 15.57 3.68
N LEU A 182 2.74 15.17 3.08
CA LEU A 182 2.40 15.55 1.71
C LEU A 182 2.32 17.07 1.54
N SER A 183 1.68 17.78 2.48
CA SER A 183 1.49 19.23 2.42
C SER A 183 2.82 19.99 2.34
N VAL A 184 3.85 19.53 3.05
CA VAL A 184 5.18 20.17 3.01
C VAL A 184 5.78 20.15 1.60
N SER A 185 5.46 19.14 0.79
CA SER A 185 5.98 19.00 -0.57
C SER A 185 5.14 19.71 -1.64
N ILE A 186 3.81 19.71 -1.54
CA ILE A 186 2.94 20.15 -2.64
C ILE A 186 1.87 21.18 -2.27
N ASP A 187 1.60 21.39 -0.98
CA ASP A 187 0.57 22.34 -0.53
C ASP A 187 0.84 22.86 0.90
N PRO A 188 1.91 23.65 1.14
CA PRO A 188 2.30 24.03 2.50
C PRO A 188 1.25 24.85 3.27
N HIS A 189 0.26 25.38 2.54
CA HIS A 189 -0.80 26.24 3.06
C HIS A 189 -2.18 25.55 3.10
N PHE A 190 -2.29 24.28 2.71
CA PHE A 190 -3.56 23.54 2.65
C PHE A 190 -4.62 24.26 1.81
N ASN A 191 -4.22 24.73 0.62
CA ASN A 191 -5.13 25.36 -0.34
C ASN A 191 -6.04 24.35 -1.04
N PHE A 192 -5.56 23.12 -1.27
CA PHE A 192 -6.28 22.08 -2.02
C PHE A 192 -6.23 20.70 -1.37
N LEU A 193 -5.23 20.41 -0.52
CA LEU A 193 -5.25 19.21 0.31
C LEU A 193 -6.29 19.33 1.43
N PRO A 194 -6.83 18.21 1.94
CA PRO A 194 -7.77 18.22 3.04
C PRO A 194 -7.25 18.99 4.25
N LYS A 195 -8.10 19.82 4.85
CA LYS A 195 -7.72 20.76 5.92
C LYS A 195 -7.59 20.08 7.27
N ILE A 196 -6.54 19.28 7.44
CA ILE A 196 -6.30 18.48 8.64
C ILE A 196 -6.24 19.29 9.94
N LYS A 197 -5.93 20.60 9.87
CA LYS A 197 -5.93 21.50 11.04
C LYS A 197 -7.31 21.69 11.66
N ASP A 198 -8.37 21.50 10.86
CA ASP A 198 -9.75 21.66 11.29
C ASP A 198 -10.35 20.36 11.86
N TRP A 199 -9.62 19.24 11.76
CA TRP A 199 -10.13 17.91 12.10
C TRP A 199 -10.12 17.64 13.61
N SER A 200 -9.08 18.06 14.33
CA SER A 200 -8.94 17.70 15.75
C SER A 200 -10.12 18.12 16.62
N PRO A 201 -10.69 19.35 16.50
CA PRO A 201 -11.90 19.71 17.22
C PRO A 201 -13.11 18.81 16.92
N LYS A 202 -13.23 18.32 15.68
CA LYS A 202 -14.33 17.45 15.24
C LYS A 202 -14.18 16.03 15.79
N PHE A 203 -12.99 15.44 15.73
CA PHE A 203 -12.76 14.14 16.36
C PHE A 203 -12.92 14.17 17.88
N LEU A 204 -12.52 15.27 18.54
CA LEU A 204 -12.78 15.47 19.97
C LEU A 204 -14.28 15.57 20.31
N GLU A 205 -15.09 16.10 19.38
CA GLU A 205 -16.55 16.13 19.53
C GLU A 205 -17.15 14.72 19.48
N LEU A 206 -16.65 13.84 18.62
CA LEU A 206 -17.05 12.43 18.57
C LEU A 206 -16.74 11.69 19.87
N GLU A 207 -15.53 11.90 20.39
CA GLU A 207 -15.09 11.31 21.65
C GLU A 207 -16.00 11.74 22.81
N ARG A 208 -16.27 13.05 22.92
CA ARG A 208 -17.17 13.61 23.95
C ARG A 208 -18.62 13.11 23.82
N SER A 209 -19.04 12.85 22.59
CA SER A 209 -20.38 12.35 22.27
C SER A 209 -20.49 10.83 22.40
N GLN A 210 -19.42 10.15 22.82
CA GLN A 210 -19.36 8.70 23.03
C GLN A 210 -19.69 7.88 21.78
N ILE A 211 -19.28 8.36 20.60
CA ILE A 211 -19.52 7.65 19.35
C ILE A 211 -18.69 6.35 19.33
N PRO A 212 -19.30 5.18 19.03
CA PRO A 212 -18.57 3.91 18.94
C PRO A 212 -17.35 4.01 18.02
N GLY A 213 -16.24 3.42 18.44
CA GLY A 213 -14.96 3.54 17.72
C GLY A 213 -14.14 4.80 18.01
N PHE A 214 -14.73 5.87 18.57
CA PHE A 214 -14.04 7.14 18.88
C PHE A 214 -13.85 7.40 20.38
N THR A 215 -14.24 6.44 21.21
CA THR A 215 -14.17 6.56 22.67
C THR A 215 -13.37 5.41 23.24
N THR A 216 -12.57 5.71 24.27
CA THR A 216 -11.82 4.69 25.00
C THR A 216 -12.75 3.62 25.57
N ASP A 217 -12.37 2.36 25.39
CA ASP A 217 -13.13 1.17 25.83
C ASP A 217 -14.53 1.02 25.20
N ALA A 218 -14.91 1.83 24.21
CA ALA A 218 -16.15 1.63 23.47
C ALA A 218 -16.05 0.45 22.50
N ASP A 219 -17.19 -0.18 22.24
CA ASP A 219 -17.28 -1.22 21.22
C ASP A 219 -16.92 -0.65 19.84
N VAL A 220 -16.17 -1.45 19.09
CA VAL A 220 -15.80 -1.17 17.70
C VAL A 220 -16.47 -2.22 16.85
N THR A 221 -17.17 -1.81 15.79
CA THR A 221 -17.63 -2.76 14.78
C THR A 221 -16.41 -3.27 14.01
N ILE A 222 -16.24 -4.60 13.97
CA ILE A 222 -15.09 -5.25 13.35
C ILE A 222 -15.57 -5.93 12.06
N SER A 223 -14.89 -5.66 10.94
CA SER A 223 -15.08 -6.42 9.70
C SER A 223 -14.45 -7.82 9.83
N SER A 224 -15.01 -8.81 9.12
CA SER A 224 -14.45 -10.16 9.08
C SER A 224 -13.14 -10.28 8.27
N LEU A 225 -12.77 -9.26 7.52
CA LEU A 225 -11.51 -9.19 6.76
C LEU A 225 -10.95 -7.75 6.72
N GLY A 226 -9.66 -7.60 6.42
CA GLY A 226 -8.97 -6.32 6.18
C GLY A 226 -8.36 -6.22 4.78
N THR A 227 -7.47 -5.24 4.52
CA THR A 227 -6.84 -5.05 3.20
C THR A 227 -6.09 -6.27 2.72
N HIS A 228 -5.45 -7.02 3.62
CA HIS A 228 -4.60 -8.14 3.22
C HIS A 228 -5.40 -9.16 2.39
N ALA A 229 -6.58 -9.58 2.85
CA ALA A 229 -7.44 -10.49 2.11
C ALA A 229 -8.01 -9.88 0.81
N ILE A 230 -8.35 -8.58 0.82
CA ILE A 230 -8.88 -7.88 -0.36
C ILE A 230 -7.80 -7.76 -1.44
N TYR A 231 -6.59 -7.37 -1.05
CA TYR A 231 -5.44 -7.18 -1.93
C TYR A 231 -5.06 -8.51 -2.60
N GLU A 232 -4.92 -9.57 -1.80
CA GLU A 232 -4.60 -10.92 -2.28
C GLU A 232 -5.69 -11.49 -3.17
N GLY A 233 -6.97 -11.33 -2.79
CA GLY A 233 -8.09 -11.75 -3.62
C GLY A 233 -8.12 -11.02 -4.97
N GLN A 234 -7.93 -9.70 -4.98
CA GLN A 234 -7.92 -8.92 -6.22
C GLN A 234 -6.74 -9.31 -7.13
N ALA A 235 -5.52 -9.43 -6.58
CA ALA A 235 -4.33 -9.79 -7.33
C ALA A 235 -4.41 -11.24 -7.85
N ARG A 236 -4.87 -12.18 -7.01
CA ARG A 236 -5.02 -13.60 -7.40
C ARG A 236 -6.05 -13.78 -8.49
N PHE A 237 -7.26 -13.22 -8.36
CA PHE A 237 -8.30 -13.45 -9.36
C PHE A 237 -7.96 -12.81 -10.72
N ASN A 238 -7.24 -11.67 -10.73
CA ASN A 238 -6.68 -11.13 -11.96
C ASN A 238 -5.60 -12.03 -12.59
N GLN A 239 -4.69 -12.57 -11.78
CA GLN A 239 -3.69 -13.54 -12.25
C GLN A 239 -4.36 -14.78 -12.87
N LEU A 240 -5.36 -15.34 -12.19
CA LEU A 240 -6.09 -16.52 -12.65
C LEU A 240 -6.88 -16.24 -13.93
N GLN A 241 -7.52 -15.06 -14.04
CA GLN A 241 -8.22 -14.64 -15.25
C GLN A 241 -7.25 -14.53 -16.45
N TYR A 242 -6.08 -13.92 -16.25
CA TYR A 242 -5.03 -13.85 -17.26
C TYR A 242 -4.58 -15.25 -17.73
N LEU A 243 -4.30 -16.15 -16.78
CA LEU A 243 -3.86 -17.50 -17.08
C LEU A 243 -4.93 -18.31 -17.82
N ALA A 244 -6.19 -18.22 -17.37
CA ALA A 244 -7.30 -18.96 -17.95
C ALA A 244 -7.49 -18.60 -19.43
N ILE A 245 -7.47 -17.30 -19.75
CA ILE A 245 -7.60 -16.81 -21.13
C ILE A 245 -6.35 -17.15 -21.95
N GLY A 246 -5.16 -16.86 -21.42
CA GLY A 246 -3.89 -17.07 -22.12
C GLY A 246 -3.53 -18.53 -22.40
N SER A 247 -4.27 -19.49 -21.81
CA SER A 247 -3.87 -20.90 -21.82
C SER A 247 -4.95 -21.90 -22.25
N SER A 248 -6.16 -21.44 -22.60
CA SER A 248 -7.35 -22.16 -23.13
C SER A 248 -7.85 -23.44 -22.41
N ASP A 249 -7.01 -24.12 -21.63
CA ASP A 249 -7.24 -25.45 -21.06
C ASP A 249 -7.37 -25.42 -19.51
N LEU A 250 -7.39 -24.23 -18.90
CA LEU A 250 -7.37 -24.08 -17.44
C LEU A 250 -8.76 -23.69 -16.90
N SER A 251 -9.36 -24.58 -16.13
CA SER A 251 -10.64 -24.35 -15.45
C SER A 251 -10.46 -23.91 -14.00
N TYR A 252 -11.54 -23.43 -13.38
CA TYR A 252 -11.58 -23.07 -11.97
C TYR A 252 -11.14 -24.26 -11.07
N GLU A 253 -11.66 -25.45 -11.34
CA GLU A 253 -11.33 -26.69 -10.62
C GLU A 253 -9.84 -27.01 -10.76
N LYS A 254 -9.25 -26.76 -11.94
CA LYS A 254 -7.83 -27.04 -12.14
C LYS A 254 -6.94 -26.15 -11.28
N PHE A 255 -7.30 -24.88 -11.12
CA PHE A 255 -6.59 -23.97 -10.22
C PHE A 255 -6.78 -24.36 -8.75
N ALA A 256 -7.96 -24.86 -8.37
CA ALA A 256 -8.23 -25.35 -7.02
C ALA A 256 -7.42 -26.61 -6.69
N GLU A 257 -7.38 -27.60 -7.59
CA GLU A 257 -6.52 -28.80 -7.47
C GLU A 257 -5.04 -28.46 -7.27
N MET A 258 -4.63 -27.31 -7.81
CA MET A 258 -3.26 -26.81 -7.74
C MET A 258 -3.00 -25.91 -6.53
N GLY A 259 -3.97 -25.73 -5.62
CA GLY A 259 -3.79 -24.91 -4.43
C GLY A 259 -3.65 -23.41 -4.72
N MET A 260 -4.09 -22.92 -5.89
CA MET A 260 -4.10 -21.48 -6.20
C MET A 260 -5.36 -20.76 -5.69
N LEU A 261 -6.31 -21.51 -5.14
CA LEU A 261 -7.61 -21.05 -4.61
C LEU A 261 -7.77 -21.55 -3.17
N GLN A 262 -6.84 -21.18 -2.28
CA GLN A 262 -6.83 -21.58 -0.88
C GLN A 262 -6.25 -20.47 0.01
N GLY A 263 -6.55 -20.51 1.32
CA GLY A 263 -6.00 -19.56 2.30
C GLY A 263 -6.41 -18.11 2.02
N ILE A 264 -5.49 -17.17 2.28
CA ILE A 264 -5.74 -15.74 2.11
C ILE A 264 -6.21 -15.36 0.69
N TYR A 265 -5.73 -16.09 -0.32
CA TYR A 265 -6.01 -15.80 -1.73
C TYR A 265 -7.48 -15.95 -2.14
N ILE A 266 -8.29 -16.66 -1.34
CA ILE A 266 -9.72 -16.87 -1.61
C ILE A 266 -10.64 -16.30 -0.53
N GLU A 267 -10.09 -15.87 0.61
CA GLU A 267 -10.86 -15.44 1.78
C GLU A 267 -11.88 -14.33 1.45
N ALA A 268 -11.44 -13.27 0.76
CA ALA A 268 -12.34 -12.19 0.35
C ALA A 268 -13.41 -12.65 -0.64
N PHE A 269 -13.06 -13.55 -1.57
CA PHE A 269 -14.02 -14.07 -2.55
C PHE A 269 -15.07 -14.97 -1.90
N ASP A 270 -14.66 -15.82 -0.95
CA ASP A 270 -15.56 -16.68 -0.20
C ASP A 270 -16.52 -15.86 0.67
N LEU A 271 -16.04 -14.79 1.30
CA LEU A 271 -16.90 -13.86 2.03
C LEU A 271 -17.87 -13.15 1.08
N PHE A 272 -17.42 -12.70 -0.09
CA PHE A 272 -18.29 -12.10 -1.11
C PHE A 272 -19.42 -13.06 -1.52
N LEU A 273 -19.11 -14.32 -1.85
CA LEU A 273 -20.14 -15.30 -2.20
C LEU A 273 -21.09 -15.59 -1.03
N MET A 274 -20.55 -15.68 0.19
CA MET A 274 -21.35 -15.91 1.40
C MET A 274 -22.36 -14.78 1.64
N ILE A 275 -21.92 -13.52 1.60
CA ILE A 275 -22.79 -12.37 1.87
C ILE A 275 -23.80 -12.17 0.74
N THR A 276 -23.35 -12.26 -0.52
CA THR A 276 -24.21 -11.99 -1.69
C THR A 276 -25.19 -13.14 -1.99
N GLY A 277 -24.87 -14.36 -1.54
CA GLY A 277 -25.62 -15.56 -1.90
C GLY A 277 -25.52 -15.92 -3.39
N ILE A 278 -24.54 -15.35 -4.12
CA ILE A 278 -24.25 -15.72 -5.52
C ILE A 278 -23.55 -17.07 -5.56
N ASP A 279 -23.92 -17.91 -6.52
CA ASP A 279 -23.30 -19.22 -6.67
C ASP A 279 -21.86 -19.07 -7.17
N ARG A 280 -20.97 -19.94 -6.70
CA ARG A 280 -19.58 -19.94 -7.14
C ARG A 280 -19.53 -20.20 -8.66
N PRO A 281 -18.88 -19.33 -9.45
CA PRO A 281 -18.78 -19.53 -10.89
C PRO A 281 -17.85 -20.69 -11.21
N THR A 282 -18.16 -21.42 -12.29
CA THR A 282 -17.33 -22.54 -12.80
C THR A 282 -16.21 -22.08 -13.75
N ASN A 283 -16.22 -20.80 -14.15
CA ASN A 283 -15.22 -20.23 -15.04
C ASN A 283 -14.73 -18.86 -14.52
N LEU A 284 -13.48 -18.53 -14.82
CA LEU A 284 -12.82 -17.30 -14.37
C LEU A 284 -13.11 -16.08 -15.26
N ASN A 285 -13.76 -16.29 -16.40
CA ASN A 285 -14.21 -15.22 -17.30
C ASN A 285 -15.72 -14.97 -17.13
N ASN A 286 -16.16 -14.93 -15.87
CA ASN A 286 -17.56 -14.79 -15.48
C ASN A 286 -17.83 -13.38 -14.91
N SER A 287 -19.02 -12.84 -15.17
CA SER A 287 -19.49 -11.56 -14.61
C SER A 287 -19.33 -11.45 -13.09
N VAL A 288 -19.55 -12.55 -12.35
CA VAL A 288 -19.37 -12.61 -10.90
C VAL A 288 -17.92 -12.32 -10.48
N ILE A 289 -16.93 -12.79 -11.25
CA ILE A 289 -15.52 -12.44 -11.01
C ILE A 289 -15.27 -10.97 -11.31
N GLY A 290 -15.87 -10.44 -12.38
CA GLY A 290 -15.80 -9.02 -12.72
C GLY A 290 -16.37 -8.13 -11.60
N LEU A 291 -17.53 -8.50 -11.05
CA LEU A 291 -18.17 -7.81 -9.93
C LEU A 291 -17.33 -7.88 -8.65
N PHE A 292 -16.79 -9.05 -8.30
CA PHE A 292 -15.90 -9.20 -7.15
C PHE A 292 -14.70 -8.26 -7.25
N LEU A 293 -14.01 -8.25 -8.39
CA LEU A 293 -12.85 -7.39 -8.63
C LEU A 293 -13.21 -5.90 -8.57
N LEU A 294 -14.40 -5.52 -9.05
CA LEU A 294 -14.93 -4.15 -8.92
C LEU A 294 -15.16 -3.77 -7.46
N ILE A 295 -15.78 -4.65 -6.66
CA ILE A 295 -16.00 -4.40 -5.23
C ILE A 295 -14.66 -4.24 -4.50
N CYS A 296 -13.66 -5.07 -4.82
CA CYS A 296 -12.31 -4.91 -4.28
C CYS A 296 -11.73 -3.52 -4.61
N ASP A 297 -11.78 -3.09 -5.89
CA ASP A 297 -11.27 -1.79 -6.29
C ASP A 297 -12.02 -0.64 -5.60
N VAL A 298 -13.35 -0.69 -5.53
CA VAL A 298 -14.15 0.35 -4.86
C VAL A 298 -13.80 0.41 -3.36
N ALA A 299 -13.70 -0.74 -2.69
CA ALA A 299 -13.43 -0.83 -1.26
C ALA A 299 -12.08 -0.22 -0.84
N ILE A 300 -11.05 -0.34 -1.68
CA ILE A 300 -9.69 0.16 -1.38
C ILE A 300 -9.47 1.62 -1.81
N ASN A 301 -10.44 2.22 -2.51
CA ASN A 301 -10.39 3.62 -2.96
C ASN A 301 -11.44 4.48 -2.24
N PRO A 302 -11.31 4.73 -0.93
CA PRO A 302 -12.14 5.72 -0.25
C PRO A 302 -11.69 7.12 -0.70
N ALA A 303 -12.63 8.02 -0.95
CA ALA A 303 -12.30 9.39 -1.34
C ALA A 303 -12.52 10.42 -0.21
N GLU A 304 -13.09 9.99 0.93
CA GLU A 304 -13.31 10.84 2.10
C GLU A 304 -12.05 10.95 2.96
N GLY A 305 -11.69 12.17 3.36
CA GLY A 305 -10.47 12.45 4.12
C GLY A 305 -9.19 12.42 3.27
N PHE A 306 -9.17 11.68 2.15
CA PHE A 306 -8.21 11.83 1.07
C PHE A 306 -8.73 11.17 -0.22
N PRO A 307 -8.63 11.80 -1.40
CA PRO A 307 -8.11 13.15 -1.63
C PRO A 307 -9.12 14.27 -1.35
N SER A 308 -10.37 13.94 -0.99
CA SER A 308 -11.40 14.93 -0.65
C SER A 308 -11.43 15.22 0.86
N ASP A 309 -12.11 16.29 1.27
CA ASP A 309 -12.43 16.52 2.68
C ASP A 309 -13.33 15.42 3.27
N ILE A 310 -13.39 15.35 4.60
CA ILE A 310 -14.31 14.46 5.34
C ILE A 310 -15.73 15.02 5.23
N ILE A 311 -16.68 14.20 4.76
CA ILE A 311 -18.08 14.59 4.64
C ILE A 311 -18.80 14.38 5.98
N ASP A 312 -18.65 13.19 6.56
CA ASP A 312 -19.18 12.86 7.89
C ASP A 312 -18.09 12.25 8.78
N TYR A 313 -17.78 12.96 9.87
CA TYR A 313 -16.79 12.51 10.85
C TYR A 313 -17.26 11.28 11.62
N ASN A 314 -18.58 11.11 11.84
CA ASN A 314 -19.10 9.94 12.56
C ASN A 314 -18.86 8.64 11.78
N SER A 315 -18.99 8.70 10.45
CA SER A 315 -18.78 7.53 9.58
C SER A 315 -17.32 7.32 9.21
N PHE A 316 -16.38 8.17 9.65
CA PHE A 316 -15.01 8.20 9.13
C PHE A 316 -14.30 6.83 9.13
N ILE A 317 -14.47 6.03 10.20
CA ILE A 317 -13.92 4.66 10.27
C ILE A 317 -14.57 3.78 9.19
N ILE A 318 -15.90 3.78 9.10
CA ILE A 318 -16.67 2.95 8.16
C ILE A 318 -16.40 3.36 6.71
N SER A 319 -16.28 4.66 6.45
CA SER A 319 -16.02 5.22 5.12
C SER A 319 -14.60 4.94 4.62
N ASN A 320 -13.66 4.59 5.49
CA ASN A 320 -12.24 4.41 5.14
C ASN A 320 -11.70 3.01 5.41
N ASP A 321 -12.31 2.22 6.30
CA ASP A 321 -11.93 0.83 6.53
C ASP A 321 -12.40 -0.03 5.34
N PRO A 322 -11.47 -0.62 4.58
CA PRO A 322 -11.80 -1.32 3.34
C PRO A 322 -12.59 -2.61 3.60
N GLY A 323 -12.43 -3.24 4.77
CA GLY A 323 -13.20 -4.42 5.12
C GLY A 323 -14.66 -4.12 5.40
N MET A 324 -14.92 -3.04 6.14
CA MET A 324 -16.26 -2.52 6.38
C MET A 324 -16.91 -2.11 5.07
N ARG A 325 -16.21 -1.36 4.20
CA ARG A 325 -16.71 -0.98 2.88
C ARG A 325 -17.02 -2.20 2.02
N PHE A 326 -16.10 -3.15 1.93
CA PHE A 326 -16.30 -4.41 1.20
C PHE A 326 -17.56 -5.13 1.66
N THR A 327 -17.74 -5.25 2.98
CA THR A 327 -18.90 -5.90 3.59
C THR A 327 -20.20 -5.17 3.25
N LEU A 328 -20.23 -3.85 3.38
CA LEU A 328 -21.40 -3.03 3.05
C LEU A 328 -21.78 -3.10 1.56
N LEU A 329 -20.78 -3.10 0.68
CA LEU A 329 -20.98 -3.28 -0.76
C LEU A 329 -21.58 -4.66 -1.07
N CYS A 330 -21.04 -5.73 -0.46
CA CYS A 330 -21.58 -7.08 -0.63
C CYS A 330 -23.01 -7.20 -0.11
N GLN A 331 -23.32 -6.57 1.03
CA GLN A 331 -24.69 -6.55 1.59
C GLN A 331 -25.67 -5.84 0.64
N ASN A 332 -25.28 -4.72 0.03
CA ASN A 332 -26.11 -4.03 -0.95
C ASN A 332 -26.30 -4.85 -2.24
N VAL A 333 -25.26 -5.56 -2.68
CA VAL A 333 -25.39 -6.51 -3.80
C VAL A 333 -26.40 -7.62 -3.46
N ALA A 334 -26.38 -8.16 -2.24
CA ALA A 334 -27.30 -9.20 -1.80
C ALA A 334 -28.78 -8.80 -1.89
N VAL A 335 -29.09 -7.51 -1.64
CA VAL A 335 -30.47 -6.98 -1.71
C VAL A 335 -31.06 -7.08 -3.12
N ASN A 336 -30.22 -7.02 -4.16
CA ASN A 336 -30.65 -7.10 -5.56
C ASN A 336 -29.73 -8.01 -6.38
N LYS A 337 -29.56 -9.26 -5.93
CA LYS A 337 -28.66 -10.25 -6.54
C LYS A 337 -28.79 -10.33 -8.07
N ASP A 338 -30.02 -10.42 -8.58
CA ASP A 338 -30.31 -10.61 -10.01
C ASP A 338 -29.78 -9.46 -10.88
N ARG A 339 -29.75 -8.22 -10.35
CA ARG A 339 -29.20 -7.05 -11.04
C ARG A 339 -27.68 -7.13 -11.21
N TRP A 340 -27.00 -7.72 -10.23
CA TRP A 340 -25.56 -7.66 -10.06
C TRP A 340 -24.83 -8.87 -10.64
N GLU A 341 -25.41 -10.06 -10.53
CA GLU A 341 -24.78 -11.33 -10.95
C GLU A 341 -24.29 -11.29 -12.41
N ASN A 342 -25.05 -10.60 -13.28
CA ASN A 342 -24.75 -10.44 -14.71
C ASN A 342 -24.39 -9.00 -15.11
N ALA A 343 -23.94 -8.17 -14.18
CA ALA A 343 -23.70 -6.75 -14.41
C ALA A 343 -22.43 -6.43 -15.21
N VAL A 344 -21.36 -7.23 -15.09
CA VAL A 344 -20.08 -7.00 -15.76
C VAL A 344 -19.93 -7.96 -16.94
N LYS A 345 -20.09 -7.46 -18.16
CA LYS A 345 -20.10 -8.30 -19.37
C LYS A 345 -18.90 -8.01 -20.25
N ASP A 346 -18.71 -6.75 -20.59
CA ASP A 346 -17.74 -6.31 -21.59
C ASP A 346 -16.40 -5.90 -20.97
N TYR A 347 -16.37 -5.73 -19.63
CA TYR A 347 -15.24 -5.21 -18.87
C TYR A 347 -14.82 -3.82 -19.42
N SER A 348 -15.82 -3.01 -19.76
CA SER A 348 -15.64 -1.72 -20.41
C SER A 348 -15.42 -0.59 -19.41
N ARG A 349 -14.95 0.54 -19.91
CA ARG A 349 -14.86 1.77 -19.10
C ARG A 349 -16.24 2.17 -18.58
N ASP A 350 -17.25 2.15 -19.44
CA ASP A 350 -18.60 2.60 -19.10
C ASP A 350 -19.26 1.70 -18.05
N GLU A 351 -19.01 0.38 -18.11
CA GLU A 351 -19.45 -0.55 -17.06
C GLU A 351 -18.79 -0.21 -15.73
N TYR A 352 -17.48 0.03 -15.70
CA TYR A 352 -16.81 0.43 -14.46
C TYR A 352 -17.42 1.71 -13.86
N VAL A 353 -17.56 2.78 -14.68
CA VAL A 353 -18.07 4.07 -14.20
C VAL A 353 -19.47 3.88 -13.62
N LYS A 354 -20.39 3.31 -14.40
CA LYS A 354 -21.78 3.16 -13.99
C LYS A 354 -21.93 2.27 -12.75
N LEU A 355 -21.26 1.13 -12.72
CA LEU A 355 -21.43 0.17 -11.63
C LEU A 355 -20.75 0.64 -10.35
N SER A 356 -19.60 1.31 -10.44
CA SER A 356 -18.96 1.90 -9.26
C SER A 356 -19.79 3.04 -8.67
N GLU A 357 -20.41 3.88 -9.50
CA GLU A 357 -21.36 4.91 -9.05
C GLU A 357 -22.58 4.29 -8.35
N GLU A 358 -23.24 3.31 -8.98
CA GLU A 358 -24.40 2.60 -8.39
C GLU A 358 -24.04 1.93 -7.04
N LEU A 359 -22.85 1.34 -6.94
CA LEU A 359 -22.34 0.72 -5.70
C LEU A 359 -22.06 1.76 -4.61
N CYS A 360 -21.38 2.86 -4.95
CA CYS A 360 -21.02 3.89 -3.98
C CYS A 360 -22.25 4.67 -3.47
N ASP A 361 -23.22 4.95 -4.34
CA ASP A 361 -24.49 5.56 -3.95
C ASP A 361 -25.24 4.69 -2.92
N SER A 362 -25.17 3.36 -3.05
CA SER A 362 -25.84 2.42 -2.14
C SER A 362 -25.29 2.43 -0.71
N ILE A 363 -24.04 2.88 -0.53
CA ILE A 363 -23.39 3.03 0.77
C ILE A 363 -23.12 4.50 1.13
N VAL A 364 -23.70 5.44 0.36
CA VAL A 364 -23.62 6.90 0.58
C VAL A 364 -22.17 7.39 0.62
N CYS A 365 -21.32 6.90 -0.28
CA CYS A 365 -19.93 7.34 -0.40
C CYS A 365 -19.62 7.90 -1.79
N LEU A 366 -18.51 8.63 -1.91
CA LEU A 366 -18.03 9.12 -3.19
C LEU A 366 -17.47 7.96 -4.06
N PRO A 367 -17.78 7.93 -5.37
CA PRO A 367 -17.16 7.00 -6.31
C PRO A 367 -15.64 7.19 -6.43
N PRO A 368 -14.86 6.11 -6.67
CA PRO A 368 -13.40 6.20 -6.81
C PRO A 368 -12.93 7.24 -7.83
N LEU A 369 -13.64 7.39 -8.95
CA LEU A 369 -13.25 8.33 -10.01
C LEU A 369 -13.43 9.80 -9.64
N ILE A 370 -14.26 10.12 -8.64
CA ILE A 370 -14.32 11.47 -8.08
C ILE A 370 -13.00 11.77 -7.37
N GLY A 371 -12.50 10.84 -6.56
CA GLY A 371 -11.19 10.97 -5.93
C GLY A 371 -10.06 11.05 -6.95
N SER A 372 -10.07 10.18 -7.96
CA SER A 372 -9.09 10.25 -9.07
C SER A 372 -9.13 11.59 -9.80
N ALA A 373 -10.31 12.18 -10.01
CA ALA A 373 -10.47 13.47 -10.68
C ALA A 373 -9.85 14.61 -9.88
N ILE A 374 -10.09 14.64 -8.57
CA ILE A 374 -9.47 15.63 -7.67
C ILE A 374 -7.95 15.52 -7.71
N ALA A 375 -7.42 14.31 -7.53
CA ALA A 375 -5.98 14.09 -7.51
C ALA A 375 -5.30 14.41 -8.85
N ALA A 376 -5.96 14.10 -9.98
CA ALA A 376 -5.45 14.41 -11.30
C ALA A 376 -5.47 15.92 -11.60
N SER A 377 -6.49 16.66 -11.12
CA SER A 377 -6.59 18.11 -11.35
C SER A 377 -5.41 18.87 -10.74
N TRP A 378 -4.80 18.34 -9.67
CA TRP A 378 -3.66 18.97 -9.02
C TRP A 378 -2.49 19.25 -9.97
N ALA A 379 -2.21 18.33 -10.91
CA ALA A 379 -1.17 18.49 -11.92
C ALA A 379 -1.48 19.60 -12.93
N GLU A 380 -2.75 19.95 -13.12
CA GLU A 380 -3.20 20.98 -14.05
C GLU A 380 -3.39 22.34 -13.35
N GLU A 381 -3.71 22.34 -12.06
CA GLU A 381 -4.16 23.53 -11.33
C GLU A 381 -3.07 24.14 -10.44
N HIS A 382 -2.10 23.35 -9.97
CA HIS A 382 -1.15 23.80 -8.95
C HIS A 382 0.30 23.80 -9.43
N THR A 383 0.95 24.95 -9.29
CA THR A 383 2.31 25.19 -9.79
C THR A 383 3.36 24.26 -9.17
N ASP A 384 3.28 23.98 -7.86
CA ASP A 384 4.26 23.14 -7.18
C ASP A 384 4.10 21.66 -7.56
N VAL A 385 2.86 21.22 -7.78
CA VAL A 385 2.57 19.90 -8.35
C VAL A 385 3.09 19.80 -9.77
N LYS A 386 2.89 20.81 -10.63
CA LYS A 386 3.47 20.85 -11.99
C LYS A 386 4.99 20.69 -12.00
N LYS A 387 5.69 21.36 -11.08
CA LYS A 387 7.15 21.22 -10.94
C LYS A 387 7.52 19.78 -10.58
N MET A 388 6.85 19.19 -9.60
CA MET A 388 7.07 17.79 -9.21
C MET A 388 6.76 16.81 -10.35
N MET A 389 5.71 17.04 -11.13
CA MET A 389 5.40 16.21 -12.30
C MET A 389 6.44 16.36 -13.42
N ALA A 390 7.09 17.52 -13.54
CA ALA A 390 8.22 17.70 -14.46
C ALA A 390 9.48 16.96 -13.98
N GLU A 391 9.73 16.92 -12.67
CA GLU A 391 10.81 16.09 -12.11
C GLU A 391 10.56 14.60 -12.35
N GLU A 392 9.31 14.13 -12.22
CA GLU A 392 8.93 12.74 -12.48
C GLU A 392 9.16 12.33 -13.93
N ALA A 393 8.82 13.21 -14.88
CA ALA A 393 8.94 12.92 -16.31
C ALA A 393 10.39 12.59 -16.73
N ASP A 394 11.37 13.22 -16.08
CA ASP A 394 12.80 13.01 -16.35
C ASP A 394 13.51 12.20 -15.24
N MET A 395 12.76 11.71 -14.24
CA MET A 395 13.28 11.09 -13.00
C MET A 395 14.39 11.90 -12.32
N LYS A 396 14.25 13.23 -12.32
CA LYS A 396 15.23 14.17 -11.78
C LYS A 396 14.61 14.98 -10.66
N PHE A 397 14.50 14.36 -9.50
CA PHE A 397 13.93 14.97 -8.30
C PHE A 397 14.95 15.82 -7.55
N SER A 398 14.48 16.88 -6.90
CA SER A 398 15.27 17.54 -5.87
C SER A 398 15.42 16.63 -4.64
N ASN A 399 16.51 16.80 -3.88
CA ASN A 399 16.76 15.99 -2.67
C ASN A 399 15.72 16.20 -1.57
N GLU A 400 15.06 17.37 -1.52
CA GLU A 400 14.08 17.69 -0.48
C GLU A 400 12.84 16.81 -0.62
N ASN A 401 12.54 16.04 0.44
CA ASN A 401 11.37 15.16 0.54
C ASN A 401 11.20 14.22 -0.67
N LEU A 402 12.31 13.76 -1.28
CA LEU A 402 12.31 13.00 -2.52
C LEU A 402 11.36 11.80 -2.49
N VAL A 403 11.36 11.01 -1.41
CA VAL A 403 10.48 9.82 -1.29
C VAL A 403 9.01 10.21 -1.39
N ILE A 404 8.59 11.26 -0.69
CA ILE A 404 7.21 11.74 -0.67
C ILE A 404 6.83 12.27 -2.06
N ARG A 405 7.69 13.07 -2.68
CA ARG A 405 7.47 13.65 -4.02
C ARG A 405 7.41 12.57 -5.11
N LEU A 406 8.32 11.60 -5.05
CA LEU A 406 8.33 10.47 -5.98
C LEU A 406 7.03 9.67 -5.88
N PHE A 407 6.62 9.28 -4.67
CA PHE A 407 5.37 8.54 -4.47
C PHE A 407 4.16 9.35 -4.92
N THR A 408 4.10 10.63 -4.55
CA THR A 408 2.99 11.52 -4.92
C THR A 408 2.88 11.67 -6.43
N SER A 409 4.00 11.88 -7.14
CA SER A 409 3.99 11.99 -8.59
C SER A 409 3.53 10.70 -9.28
N LYS A 410 3.95 9.53 -8.78
CA LYS A 410 3.45 8.22 -9.28
C LYS A 410 1.97 8.02 -8.98
N TYR A 411 1.50 8.40 -7.80
CA TYR A 411 0.07 8.37 -7.45
C TYR A 411 -0.76 9.26 -8.38
N ILE A 412 -0.36 10.52 -8.59
CA ILE A 412 -1.06 11.46 -9.49
C ILE A 412 -1.08 10.90 -10.92
N ARG A 413 0.06 10.40 -11.41
CA ARG A 413 0.16 9.79 -12.74
C ARG A 413 -0.76 8.58 -12.89
N PHE A 414 -0.89 7.78 -11.82
CA PHE A 414 -1.80 6.66 -11.77
C PHE A 414 -3.26 7.13 -11.83
N GLN A 415 -3.63 8.18 -11.08
CA GLN A 415 -4.99 8.74 -11.13
C GLN A 415 -5.35 9.32 -12.50
N GLU A 416 -4.43 10.04 -13.16
CA GLU A 416 -4.62 10.58 -14.52
C GLU A 416 -4.97 9.49 -15.53
N ASP A 417 -4.30 8.33 -15.46
CA ASP A 417 -4.58 7.21 -16.35
C ASP A 417 -5.79 6.40 -15.89
N LYS A 418 -6.04 6.25 -14.59
CA LYS A 418 -7.22 5.57 -14.05
C LYS A 418 -8.52 6.28 -14.45
N LEU A 419 -8.53 7.61 -14.55
CA LEU A 419 -9.68 8.35 -15.11
C LEU A 419 -9.99 8.00 -16.57
N LYS A 420 -8.94 7.75 -17.35
CA LYS A 420 -9.04 7.43 -18.78
C LYS A 420 -9.40 5.96 -18.98
N TYR A 421 -8.76 5.07 -18.25
CA TYR A 421 -8.82 3.63 -18.45
C TYR A 421 -9.05 2.86 -17.15
N PRO A 422 -10.13 3.13 -16.41
CA PRO A 422 -10.35 2.50 -15.11
C PRO A 422 -10.51 0.98 -15.20
N ASN A 423 -11.03 0.50 -16.33
CA ASN A 423 -11.15 -0.92 -16.66
C ASN A 423 -9.80 -1.65 -16.75
N ILE A 424 -8.71 -0.96 -17.14
CA ILE A 424 -7.35 -1.56 -17.14
C ILE A 424 -6.87 -1.82 -15.71
N PHE A 425 -7.15 -0.89 -14.78
CA PHE A 425 -6.70 -1.00 -13.40
C PHE A 425 -7.60 -1.90 -12.55
N CYS A 426 -8.90 -1.96 -12.85
CA CYS A 426 -9.85 -2.82 -12.16
C CYS A 426 -9.74 -4.30 -12.58
N TRP A 427 -9.55 -4.55 -13.89
CA TRP A 427 -9.54 -5.90 -14.47
C TRP A 427 -8.30 -6.19 -15.33
N PRO A 428 -7.08 -5.93 -14.83
CA PRO A 428 -5.85 -6.12 -15.61
C PRO A 428 -5.66 -7.56 -16.11
N GLY A 429 -6.18 -8.55 -15.38
CA GLY A 429 -6.14 -9.95 -15.79
C GLY A 429 -6.73 -10.17 -17.19
N LYS A 430 -7.91 -9.60 -17.43
CA LYS A 430 -8.54 -9.61 -18.76
C LYS A 430 -7.88 -8.64 -19.72
N SER A 431 -7.53 -7.42 -19.27
CA SER A 431 -6.93 -6.40 -20.14
C SER A 431 -5.66 -6.86 -20.84
N MET A 432 -4.81 -7.59 -20.12
CA MET A 432 -3.50 -8.02 -20.62
C MET A 432 -3.57 -9.17 -21.65
N THR A 433 -4.76 -9.64 -22.02
CA THR A 433 -4.94 -10.78 -22.93
C THR A 433 -5.45 -10.37 -24.33
N GLY A 434 -5.84 -9.11 -24.50
CA GLY A 434 -6.45 -8.63 -25.74
C GLY A 434 -7.91 -9.06 -25.93
N GLU A 435 -8.49 -9.84 -25.01
CA GLU A 435 -9.93 -10.15 -24.97
C GLU A 435 -10.77 -9.08 -24.26
N LEU A 436 -10.21 -7.89 -24.03
CA LEU A 436 -10.94 -6.77 -23.46
C LEU A 436 -11.99 -6.21 -24.45
N SER A 437 -12.89 -5.36 -23.95
CA SER A 437 -13.85 -4.59 -24.77
C SER A 437 -13.19 -4.04 -26.03
N LYS A 438 -13.95 -3.97 -27.12
CA LYS A 438 -13.49 -3.48 -28.45
C LYS A 438 -12.96 -2.03 -28.44
N GLU A 439 -12.97 -1.37 -27.29
CA GLU A 439 -12.68 0.06 -27.10
C GLU A 439 -11.18 0.35 -26.93
N ILE A 440 -10.38 -0.61 -26.46
CA ILE A 440 -8.95 -0.40 -26.17
C ILE A 440 -8.11 -1.50 -26.83
N ASP A 441 -7.13 -1.09 -27.63
CA ASP A 441 -6.18 -2.00 -28.23
C ASP A 441 -5.10 -2.45 -27.23
N LEU A 442 -4.54 -3.65 -27.47
CA LEU A 442 -3.54 -4.25 -26.59
C LEU A 442 -2.26 -3.42 -26.45
N GLU A 443 -1.88 -2.63 -27.47
CA GLU A 443 -0.69 -1.78 -27.41
C GLU A 443 -0.91 -0.60 -26.45
N THR A 444 -2.12 -0.06 -26.40
CA THR A 444 -2.51 0.92 -25.37
C THR A 444 -2.45 0.30 -23.97
N VAL A 445 -3.00 -0.90 -23.77
CA VAL A 445 -2.92 -1.60 -22.47
C VAL A 445 -1.48 -1.82 -22.04
N LYS A 446 -0.62 -2.29 -22.96
CA LYS A 446 0.80 -2.50 -22.72
C LYS A 446 1.51 -1.21 -22.30
N LYS A 447 1.25 -0.09 -22.98
CA LYS A 447 1.84 1.21 -22.63
C LYS A 447 1.44 1.66 -21.22
N VAL A 448 0.16 1.50 -20.86
CA VAL A 448 -0.32 1.82 -19.51
C VAL A 448 0.37 0.93 -18.48
N PHE A 449 0.46 -0.38 -18.74
CA PHE A 449 1.13 -1.32 -17.85
C PHE A 449 2.63 -0.98 -17.66
N GLU A 450 3.37 -0.76 -18.75
CA GLU A 450 4.80 -0.39 -18.72
C GLU A 450 5.04 0.92 -17.96
N LYS A 451 4.16 1.91 -18.14
CA LYS A 451 4.24 3.20 -17.44
C LYS A 451 4.07 3.06 -15.92
N HIS A 452 3.28 2.09 -15.46
CA HIS A 452 2.96 1.87 -14.05
C HIS A 452 3.68 0.67 -13.43
N GLN A 453 4.77 0.20 -14.03
CA GLN A 453 5.63 -0.80 -13.40
C GLN A 453 6.20 -0.29 -12.08
N ALA A 454 6.42 -1.21 -11.14
CA ALA A 454 7.09 -0.92 -9.89
C ALA A 454 8.44 -0.23 -10.14
N LEU A 455 8.77 0.76 -9.30
CA LEU A 455 10.00 1.55 -9.42
C LEU A 455 11.26 0.69 -9.34
N PHE A 456 11.21 -0.36 -8.52
CA PHE A 456 12.34 -1.22 -8.22
C PHE A 456 11.95 -2.69 -8.37
N THR A 457 12.86 -3.48 -8.93
CA THR A 457 12.73 -4.94 -9.06
C THR A 457 14.06 -5.61 -8.68
N ASN A 458 14.06 -6.90 -8.37
CA ASN A 458 15.32 -7.64 -8.30
C ASN A 458 15.74 -8.23 -9.65
N VAL A 459 17.04 -8.51 -9.77
CA VAL A 459 17.61 -9.36 -10.82
C VAL A 459 17.97 -10.75 -10.26
N VAL A 460 18.39 -11.65 -11.15
CA VAL A 460 18.90 -12.98 -10.79
C VAL A 460 20.00 -12.83 -9.74
N GLY A 461 19.88 -13.57 -8.64
CA GLY A 461 20.79 -13.43 -7.48
C GLY A 461 20.29 -12.46 -6.40
N GLY A 462 19.16 -11.78 -6.61
CA GLY A 462 18.44 -11.05 -5.57
C GLY A 462 18.84 -9.59 -5.34
N GLU A 463 19.78 -9.06 -6.12
CA GLU A 463 20.14 -7.62 -6.12
C GLU A 463 18.96 -6.77 -6.59
N ILE A 464 18.64 -5.70 -5.85
CA ILE A 464 17.62 -4.73 -6.26
C ILE A 464 18.22 -3.77 -7.29
N ARG A 465 17.47 -3.51 -8.37
CA ARG A 465 17.78 -2.50 -9.38
C ARG A 465 16.55 -1.64 -9.68
N PRO A 466 16.74 -0.40 -10.17
CA PRO A 466 15.62 0.37 -10.68
C PRO A 466 15.10 -0.17 -12.00
N THR A 467 13.80 -0.01 -12.21
CA THR A 467 13.15 -0.22 -13.50
C THR A 467 13.59 0.88 -14.47
N LEU A 468 14.00 0.49 -15.67
CA LEU A 468 14.39 1.44 -16.71
C LEU A 468 13.15 1.85 -17.51
N TYR A 469 12.96 3.16 -17.66
CA TYR A 469 11.85 3.73 -18.42
C TYR A 469 12.34 4.25 -19.76
N LYS A 470 11.60 3.91 -20.83
CA LYS A 470 11.95 4.33 -22.19
C LYS A 470 11.96 5.85 -22.30
N GLY A 471 13.08 6.40 -22.78
CA GLY A 471 13.24 7.85 -23.00
C GLY A 471 13.69 8.64 -21.78
N ILE A 472 13.92 7.98 -20.63
CA ILE A 472 14.46 8.59 -19.42
C ILE A 472 15.95 8.20 -19.28
N SER A 473 16.78 9.14 -18.82
CA SER A 473 18.21 8.90 -18.59
C SER A 473 18.44 7.85 -17.50
N GLU A 474 19.29 6.85 -17.78
CA GLU A 474 19.72 5.87 -16.79
C GLU A 474 20.42 6.53 -15.59
N GLU A 475 21.16 7.61 -15.81
CA GLU A 475 21.82 8.40 -14.75
C GLU A 475 20.79 8.97 -13.77
N ASN A 476 19.77 9.66 -14.28
CA ASN A 476 18.71 10.24 -13.44
C ASN A 476 17.95 9.17 -12.65
N ILE A 477 17.68 8.02 -13.28
CA ILE A 477 17.02 6.88 -12.64
C ILE A 477 17.90 6.34 -11.50
N MET A 478 19.20 6.16 -11.73
CA MET A 478 20.14 5.69 -10.72
C MET A 478 20.32 6.67 -9.56
N ASP A 479 20.37 7.97 -9.84
CA ASP A 479 20.42 8.99 -8.80
C ASP A 479 19.17 8.96 -7.92
N THR A 480 17.98 8.94 -8.53
CA THR A 480 16.71 8.82 -7.81
C THR A 480 16.66 7.52 -6.98
N PHE A 481 17.12 6.40 -7.53
CA PHE A 481 17.23 5.12 -6.83
C PHE A 481 18.14 5.21 -5.59
N ASN A 482 19.34 5.77 -5.74
CA ASN A 482 20.31 5.90 -4.65
C ASN A 482 19.78 6.81 -3.54
N PHE A 483 19.19 7.96 -3.90
CA PHE A 483 18.58 8.86 -2.91
C PHE A 483 17.35 8.26 -2.24
N PHE A 484 16.55 7.48 -2.96
CA PHE A 484 15.41 6.77 -2.37
C PHE A 484 15.89 5.83 -1.25
N TYR A 485 16.86 4.95 -1.52
CA TYR A 485 17.34 3.99 -0.53
C TYR A 485 18.19 4.62 0.58
N MET A 486 18.82 5.78 0.33
CA MET A 486 19.43 6.62 1.37
C MET A 486 18.40 7.04 2.43
N ASN A 487 17.24 7.55 1.96
CA ASN A 487 16.15 7.94 2.84
C ASN A 487 15.50 6.72 3.49
N ASN A 488 15.26 5.65 2.73
CA ASN A 488 14.59 4.45 3.24
C ASN A 488 15.37 3.80 4.39
N THR A 489 16.69 3.67 4.26
CA THR A 489 17.56 3.15 5.34
C THR A 489 17.56 4.07 6.56
N THR A 490 17.46 5.38 6.37
CA THR A 490 17.36 6.34 7.49
C THR A 490 16.02 6.22 8.23
N TYR A 491 14.91 6.01 7.50
CA TYR A 491 13.61 5.75 8.10
C TYR A 491 13.62 4.46 8.92
N ASP A 492 14.25 3.40 8.42
CA ASP A 492 14.45 2.15 9.16
C ASP A 492 15.28 2.34 10.43
N MET A 493 16.43 2.99 10.34
CA MET A 493 17.23 3.32 11.52
C MET A 493 16.45 4.17 12.53
N THR A 494 15.58 5.07 12.08
CA THR A 494 14.69 5.85 12.96
C THR A 494 13.74 4.92 13.72
N MET A 495 13.14 3.93 13.05
CA MET A 495 12.24 2.97 13.71
C MET A 495 12.97 2.06 14.70
N LYS A 496 14.16 1.60 14.31
CA LYS A 496 15.05 0.82 15.18
C LYS A 496 15.40 1.61 16.43
N TRP A 497 15.66 2.91 16.30
CA TRP A 497 15.90 3.79 17.45
C TRP A 497 14.68 3.90 18.37
N ILE A 498 13.48 4.01 17.80
CA ILE A 498 12.26 4.16 18.59
C ILE A 498 11.92 2.87 19.34
N THR A 499 12.07 1.70 18.71
CA THR A 499 11.43 0.46 19.17
C THR A 499 12.31 -0.75 19.39
N GLU A 500 13.44 -0.89 18.71
CA GLU A 500 14.22 -2.12 18.80
C GLU A 500 15.17 -2.10 20.00
N MET A 501 15.17 -3.18 20.78
CA MET A 501 16.12 -3.37 21.89
C MET A 501 17.54 -3.58 21.36
N GLY A 502 18.54 -3.27 22.20
CA GLY A 502 19.94 -3.53 21.87
C GLY A 502 20.56 -2.53 20.88
N ALA A 503 21.72 -2.89 20.33
CA ALA A 503 22.45 -2.07 19.37
C ALA A 503 21.72 -1.94 18.03
N PHE A 504 22.06 -0.93 17.24
CA PHE A 504 21.58 -0.84 15.86
C PHE A 504 22.10 -1.99 15.01
N THR A 505 21.21 -2.57 14.21
CA THR A 505 21.52 -3.60 13.21
C THR A 505 21.61 -2.96 11.83
N TYR A 506 22.64 -3.34 11.07
CA TYR A 506 22.94 -2.83 9.72
C TYR A 506 22.70 -3.91 8.65
N ASP A 507 21.57 -4.60 8.75
CA ASP A 507 21.16 -5.73 7.92
C ASP A 507 20.59 -5.30 6.56
N TYR A 508 21.35 -4.48 5.81
CA TYR A 508 20.93 -3.94 4.50
C TYR A 508 21.56 -4.65 3.30
N GLN A 509 22.11 -5.86 3.49
CA GLN A 509 22.63 -6.68 2.38
C GLN A 509 21.53 -7.06 1.36
N TRP A 510 20.25 -6.97 1.76
CA TRP A 510 19.12 -7.17 0.86
C TRP A 510 19.00 -6.09 -0.24
N LEU A 511 19.65 -4.93 -0.08
CA LEU A 511 19.67 -3.84 -1.06
C LEU A 511 20.65 -4.15 -2.19
N SER A 512 21.88 -4.51 -1.83
CA SER A 512 22.85 -5.04 -2.78
C SER A 512 23.75 -6.08 -2.09
N PRO A 513 23.51 -7.38 -2.36
CA PRO A 513 24.24 -8.49 -1.74
C PRO A 513 25.74 -8.51 -2.06
N GLN A 514 26.19 -7.69 -3.02
CA GLN A 514 27.56 -7.67 -3.52
C GLN A 514 28.47 -6.74 -2.71
N TYR A 515 27.93 -5.78 -1.94
CA TYR A 515 28.74 -4.90 -1.11
C TYR A 515 29.18 -5.57 0.19
N ASN A 516 30.39 -5.23 0.64
CA ASN A 516 30.87 -5.65 1.96
C ASN A 516 29.99 -5.03 3.06
N SER A 517 29.76 -5.79 4.12
CA SER A 517 29.04 -5.36 5.32
C SER A 517 29.56 -4.05 5.92
N ASP A 518 30.87 -3.79 5.87
CA ASP A 518 31.45 -2.54 6.39
C ASP A 518 31.08 -1.32 5.53
N ASP A 519 31.02 -1.47 4.20
CA ASP A 519 30.67 -0.38 3.30
C ASP A 519 29.20 0.01 3.49
N VAL A 520 28.32 -0.99 3.58
CA VAL A 520 26.90 -0.80 3.87
C VAL A 520 26.71 -0.12 5.24
N LYS A 521 27.43 -0.58 6.26
CA LYS A 521 27.40 0.04 7.58
C LYS A 521 27.86 1.50 7.53
N ASN A 522 28.97 1.78 6.85
CA ASN A 522 29.53 3.13 6.71
C ASN A 522 28.58 4.08 5.98
N TYR A 523 27.95 3.60 4.91
CA TYR A 523 26.92 4.34 4.19
C TYR A 523 25.76 4.72 5.12
N VAL A 524 25.14 3.73 5.77
CA VAL A 524 23.94 3.96 6.61
C VAL A 524 24.25 4.85 7.82
N ARG A 525 25.37 4.63 8.51
CA ARG A 525 25.72 5.44 9.70
C ARG A 525 26.01 6.89 9.35
N ASN A 526 26.56 7.16 8.16
CA ASN A 526 26.84 8.54 7.71
C ASN A 526 25.54 9.24 7.35
N ASN A 527 24.63 8.58 6.62
CA ASN A 527 23.31 9.14 6.32
C ASN A 527 22.52 9.46 7.59
N PHE A 528 22.53 8.53 8.56
CA PHE A 528 21.87 8.76 9.85
C PHE A 528 22.45 9.97 10.59
N LYS A 529 23.79 10.12 10.59
CA LYS A 529 24.46 11.27 11.18
C LYS A 529 24.11 12.57 10.45
N ASP A 530 23.99 12.57 9.13
CA ASP A 530 23.65 13.79 8.39
C ASP A 530 22.24 14.28 8.77
N VAL A 531 21.32 13.36 9.07
CA VAL A 531 19.95 13.69 9.49
C VAL A 531 19.84 14.08 10.96
N TYR A 532 20.49 13.34 11.87
CA TYR A 532 20.34 13.51 13.32
C TYR A 532 21.51 14.20 14.02
N SER A 533 22.61 14.48 13.31
CA SER A 533 23.83 15.07 13.83
C SER A 533 24.56 14.22 14.89
N ILE A 534 24.30 12.91 14.92
CA ILE A 534 24.89 11.94 15.85
C ILE A 534 25.08 10.58 15.16
N TYR A 535 26.15 9.84 15.45
CA TYR A 535 26.29 8.47 14.96
C TYR A 535 25.42 7.50 15.76
N PRO A 536 24.89 6.43 15.14
CA PRO A 536 24.13 5.40 15.87
C PRO A 536 24.89 4.79 17.05
N GLU A 537 26.21 4.65 16.95
CA GLU A 537 27.06 4.08 18.02
C GLU A 537 27.27 5.01 19.22
N GLU A 538 26.95 6.30 19.10
CA GLU A 538 27.03 7.26 20.22
C GLU A 538 25.78 7.20 21.11
N ILE A 539 24.69 6.58 20.64
CA ILE A 539 23.44 6.41 21.38
C ILE A 539 23.57 5.30 22.42
N LYS A 540 23.13 5.58 23.66
CA LYS A 540 23.23 4.67 24.82
C LYS A 540 22.14 3.60 24.75
N ILE A 541 22.54 2.34 24.90
CA ILE A 541 21.61 1.20 24.91
C ILE A 541 21.10 0.99 26.34
N LEU A 542 19.78 0.84 26.50
CA LEU A 542 19.11 0.51 27.77
C LEU A 542 18.79 -0.97 27.90
#